data_AF-A0AAD6W1W3-F1
#
_entry.id   AF-A0AAD6W1W3-F1
#
_cell.length_a   1.000
_cell.length_b   1.000
_cell.length_c   1.000
_cell.angle_alpha   90.00
_cell.angle_beta   90.00
_cell.angle_gamma   90.00
#
_symmetry.space_group_name_H-M   'P 1'
#
loop_
_entity.id
_entity.type
_entity.pdbx_description
1 polymer ?
#
loop_
_entity_poly.entity_id
_entity_poly.type
_entity_poly.pdbx_seq_one_letter_code
_entity_poly.pdbx_strand_id
1 'polypeptide(L)'
;MVSVMDKNNKSPLLTLAMQLRANSIDVELENVHEFNDSMDGKKPDKFKVIVSSHNFHNTPTAEAIADLVTRIQATGADIVKISTTALDIKDYGKHFSGYGTFSSK
;
A
#
# COMPACT_ATOMS: atom_id res chain seq x y z
N MET A 1 9.67 6.63 -16.06
CA MET A 1 10.56 5.51 -16.45
C MET A 1 10.15 4.32 -15.60
N VAL A 2 9.44 3.34 -16.17
CA VAL A 2 9.05 2.11 -15.47
C VAL A 2 10.10 1.08 -15.82
N SER A 3 10.92 0.69 -14.86
CA SER A 3 11.82 -0.46 -15.04
C SER A 3 10.97 -1.71 -14.82
N VAL A 4 11.00 -2.62 -15.79
CA VAL A 4 10.44 -3.97 -15.64
C VAL A 4 11.27 -4.64 -14.53
N MET A 5 10.66 -4.87 -13.35
CA MET A 5 11.34 -5.47 -12.20
C MET A 5 11.01 -6.95 -12.09
N ASP A 6 12.05 -7.77 -11.93
CA ASP A 6 11.93 -9.11 -11.38
C ASP A 6 11.31 -9.03 -9.97
N LYS A 7 10.34 -9.90 -9.68
CA LYS A 7 9.60 -9.92 -8.40
C LYS A 7 10.56 -10.03 -7.20
N ASN A 8 11.70 -10.68 -7.41
CA ASN A 8 12.69 -10.94 -6.37
C ASN A 8 13.65 -9.77 -6.08
N ASN A 9 13.64 -8.68 -6.89
CA ASN A 9 14.59 -7.57 -6.79
C ASN A 9 13.93 -6.21 -6.45
N LYS A 10 12.69 -6.21 -5.95
CA LYS A 10 11.95 -4.98 -5.66
C LYS A 10 12.54 -4.19 -4.48
N SER A 11 12.91 -4.86 -3.39
CA SER A 11 13.38 -4.20 -2.16
C SER A 11 14.63 -3.32 -2.36
N PRO A 12 15.74 -3.80 -3.00
CA PRO A 12 16.92 -2.97 -3.23
C PRO A 12 16.67 -1.71 -4.06
N LEU A 13 15.76 -1.78 -5.03
CA LEU A 13 15.44 -0.65 -5.93
C LEU A 13 14.57 0.41 -5.25
N LEU A 14 13.65 -0.02 -4.38
CA LEU A 14 12.85 0.89 -3.56
C LEU A 14 13.74 1.63 -2.54
N THR A 15 14.69 0.92 -1.94
CA THR A 15 15.70 1.53 -1.06
C THR A 15 16.59 2.50 -1.82
N LEU A 16 17.00 2.18 -3.04
CA LEU A 16 17.75 3.11 -3.90
C LEU A 16 16.93 4.36 -4.24
N ALA A 17 15.64 4.22 -4.59
CA ALA A 17 14.77 5.37 -4.86
C ALA A 17 14.67 6.31 -3.65
N MET A 18 14.58 5.75 -2.44
CA MET A 18 14.62 6.51 -1.19
C MET A 18 15.96 7.25 -1.02
N GLN A 19 17.09 6.59 -1.25
CA GLN A 19 18.43 7.19 -1.20
C GLN A 19 18.62 8.31 -2.23
N LEU A 20 17.99 8.16 -3.40
CA LEU A 20 17.93 9.18 -4.46
C LEU A 20 16.89 10.28 -4.18
N ARG A 21 16.34 10.33 -2.96
CA ARG A 21 15.43 11.39 -2.47
C ARG A 21 14.08 11.45 -3.18
N ALA A 22 13.57 10.31 -3.65
CA ALA A 22 12.15 10.22 -3.99
C ALA A 22 11.30 10.70 -2.80
N ASN A 23 10.19 11.41 -3.05
CA ASN A 23 9.32 11.86 -1.96
C ASN A 23 8.49 10.71 -1.36
N SER A 24 8.20 9.71 -2.18
CA SER A 24 7.44 8.54 -1.78
C SER A 24 7.74 7.34 -2.66
N ILE A 25 7.47 6.16 -2.11
CA ILE A 25 7.43 4.89 -2.85
C ILE A 25 6.10 4.19 -2.62
N ASP A 26 5.78 3.28 -3.52
CA ASP A 26 4.66 2.34 -3.38
C ASP A 26 5.23 0.92 -3.21
N VAL A 27 4.81 0.24 -2.15
CA VAL A 27 5.21 -1.12 -1.81
C VAL A 27 3.96 -1.97 -1.67
N GLU A 28 3.90 -3.09 -2.38
CA GLU A 28 2.78 -4.03 -2.23
C GLU A 28 2.79 -4.65 -0.82
N LEU A 29 1.60 -4.84 -0.23
CA LEU A 29 1.42 -5.39 1.12
C LEU A 29 2.15 -6.73 1.33
N GLU A 30 2.24 -7.54 0.29
CA GLU A 30 2.97 -8.81 0.31
C GLU A 30 4.50 -8.65 0.48
N ASN A 31 5.06 -7.50 0.10
CA ASN A 31 6.51 -7.24 0.11
C ASN A 31 6.92 -6.21 1.18
N VAL A 32 5.97 -5.65 1.93
CA VAL A 32 6.24 -4.54 2.86
C VAL A 32 7.11 -4.94 4.05
N HIS A 33 6.98 -6.17 4.53
CA HIS A 33 7.78 -6.67 5.66
C HIS A 33 9.26 -6.75 5.27
N GLU A 34 9.57 -7.38 4.14
CA GLU A 34 10.95 -7.45 3.61
C GLU A 34 11.53 -6.07 3.30
N PHE A 35 10.70 -5.15 2.80
CA PHE A 35 11.12 -3.77 2.58
C PHE A 35 11.44 -3.06 3.90
N ASN A 36 10.56 -3.15 4.91
CA ASN A 36 10.77 -2.54 6.22
C ASN A 36 12.02 -3.09 6.92
N ASP A 37 12.26 -4.40 6.84
CA ASP A 37 13.45 -5.05 7.37
C ASP A 37 14.72 -4.53 6.66
N SER A 38 14.65 -4.30 5.35
CA SER A 38 15.77 -3.74 4.58
C SER A 38 16.09 -2.28 4.91
N MET A 39 15.12 -1.52 5.43
CA MET A 39 15.32 -0.11 5.78
C MET A 39 16.12 0.06 7.08
N ASP A 40 16.13 -0.92 7.98
CA ASP A 40 16.90 -0.87 9.24
C ASP A 40 16.66 0.46 10.01
N GLY A 41 15.41 0.93 10.01
CA GLY A 41 15.00 2.19 10.65
C GLY A 41 15.44 3.49 9.94
N LYS A 42 16.05 3.43 8.76
CA LYS A 42 16.65 4.59 8.04
C LYS A 42 15.65 5.40 7.21
N LYS A 43 14.36 5.37 7.55
CA LYS A 43 13.33 6.13 6.83
C LYS A 43 13.53 7.64 7.08
N PRO A 44 13.80 8.48 6.07
CA PRO A 44 13.91 9.92 6.25
C PRO A 44 12.56 10.55 6.67
N ASP A 45 12.58 11.56 7.54
CA ASP A 45 11.36 12.18 8.10
C ASP A 45 10.30 12.64 7.07
N LYS A 46 10.76 13.09 5.89
CA LYS A 46 9.88 13.61 4.82
C LYS A 46 9.50 12.56 3.77
N PHE A 47 10.03 11.34 3.89
CA PHE A 47 9.78 10.25 2.96
C PHE A 47 8.49 9.51 3.34
N LYS A 48 7.62 9.27 2.37
CA LYS A 48 6.36 8.54 2.60
C LYS A 48 6.37 7.16 1.94
N VAL A 49 5.86 6.17 2.67
CA VAL A 49 5.63 4.81 2.20
C VAL A 49 4.14 4.64 1.97
N ILE A 50 3.76 4.45 0.71
CA ILE A 50 2.44 3.99 0.32
C ILE A 50 2.48 2.48 0.35
N VAL A 51 1.57 1.85 1.09
CA VAL A 51 1.45 0.39 1.08
C VAL A 51 0.16 0.01 0.35
N SER A 52 0.32 -0.81 -0.68
CA SER A 52 -0.75 -1.07 -1.64
C SER A 52 -1.23 -2.52 -1.66
N SER A 53 -2.51 -2.70 -1.97
CA SER A 53 -3.09 -3.99 -2.29
C SER A 53 -4.01 -3.87 -3.51
N HIS A 54 -3.97 -4.87 -4.37
CA HIS A 54 -4.70 -4.88 -5.64
C HIS A 54 -5.55 -6.15 -5.75
N ASN A 55 -6.84 -6.00 -6.05
CA ASN A 55 -7.72 -7.10 -6.45
C ASN A 55 -8.24 -6.85 -7.88
N PHE A 56 -7.60 -7.51 -8.84
CA PHE A 56 -7.93 -7.39 -10.27
C PHE A 56 -9.15 -8.23 -10.71
N HIS A 57 -9.85 -8.87 -9.78
CA HIS A 57 -10.98 -9.75 -10.09
C HIS A 57 -12.33 -9.13 -9.70
N ASN A 58 -12.41 -8.50 -8.53
CA ASN A 58 -13.65 -7.93 -8.02
C ASN A 58 -13.42 -6.86 -6.95
N THR A 59 -14.48 -6.12 -6.60
CA THR A 59 -14.53 -5.29 -5.39
C THR A 59 -15.03 -6.12 -4.21
N PRO A 60 -14.20 -6.32 -3.15
CA PRO A 60 -14.60 -7.02 -1.93
C PRO A 60 -15.72 -6.30 -1.18
N THR A 61 -16.22 -6.92 -0.10
CA THR A 61 -17.19 -6.26 0.79
C THR A 61 -16.55 -5.10 1.55
N ALA A 62 -17.38 -4.21 2.12
CA ALA A 62 -16.90 -3.07 2.90
C ALA A 62 -16.08 -3.52 4.12
N GLU A 63 -16.49 -4.61 4.78
CA GLU A 63 -15.80 -5.21 5.92
C GLU A 63 -14.43 -5.75 5.52
N ALA A 64 -14.36 -6.47 4.39
CA ALA A 64 -13.09 -6.97 3.87
C ALA A 64 -12.13 -5.84 3.47
N ILE A 65 -12.66 -4.71 2.96
CA ILE A 65 -11.87 -3.50 2.70
C ILE A 65 -11.38 -2.88 4.01
N ALA A 66 -12.23 -2.78 5.04
CA ALA A 66 -11.84 -2.24 6.35
C ALA A 66 -10.76 -3.08 7.05
N ASP A 67 -10.88 -4.42 6.99
CA ASP A 67 -9.87 -5.35 7.49
C ASP A 67 -8.54 -5.18 6.73
N LEU A 68 -8.60 -5.00 5.41
CA LEU A 68 -7.42 -4.75 4.59
C LEU A 68 -6.76 -3.41 4.94
N VAL A 69 -7.54 -2.35 5.16
CA VAL A 69 -7.03 -1.06 5.65
C VAL A 69 -6.31 -1.23 6.98
N THR A 70 -6.93 -1.92 7.95
CA THR A 70 -6.35 -2.15 9.27
C THR A 70 -5.02 -2.91 9.18
N ARG A 71 -4.97 -3.96 8.34
CA ARG A 71 -3.75 -4.71 8.10
C ARG A 71 -2.66 -3.85 7.48
N ILE A 72 -2.99 -3.03 6.49
CA ILE A 72 -2.02 -2.15 5.84
C ILE A 72 -1.51 -1.08 6.84
N GLN A 73 -2.38 -0.48 7.65
CA GLN A 73 -1.99 0.49 8.66
C GLN A 73 -1.03 -0.12 9.70
N ALA A 74 -1.27 -1.36 10.11
CA ALA A 74 -0.40 -2.07 11.06
C ALA A 74 1.04 -2.29 10.55
N THR A 75 1.29 -2.13 9.24
CA THR A 75 2.65 -2.18 8.65
C THR A 75 3.47 -0.91 8.87
N GLY A 76 2.84 0.18 9.36
CA GLY A 76 3.47 1.50 9.47
C GLY A 76 3.36 2.35 8.20
N ALA A 77 2.43 2.01 7.29
CA ALA A 77 2.17 2.77 6.08
C ALA A 77 1.77 4.23 6.40
N ASP A 78 2.34 5.20 5.67
CA ASP A 78 1.89 6.59 5.76
C ASP A 78 0.59 6.79 4.98
N ILE A 79 0.39 5.99 3.91
CA ILE A 79 -0.76 6.06 3.02
C ILE A 79 -1.18 4.62 2.67
N VAL A 80 -2.47 4.34 2.83
CA VAL A 80 -3.09 3.08 2.40
C VAL A 80 -3.60 3.23 0.97
N LYS A 81 -3.22 2.31 0.07
CA LYS A 81 -3.76 2.24 -1.30
C LYS A 81 -4.46 0.91 -1.54
N ILE A 82 -5.75 0.96 -1.86
CA ILE A 82 -6.51 -0.23 -2.25
C ILE A 82 -7.07 0.02 -3.65
N SER A 83 -6.83 -0.92 -4.56
CA SER A 83 -7.37 -0.86 -5.92
C SER A 83 -8.10 -2.16 -6.24
N THR A 84 -9.34 -2.06 -6.68
CA THR A 84 -10.20 -3.21 -6.96
C THR A 84 -10.88 -3.05 -8.31
N THR A 85 -11.32 -4.17 -8.90
CA THR A 85 -12.06 -4.14 -10.17
C THR A 85 -13.55 -4.13 -9.89
N ALA A 86 -14.24 -3.05 -10.25
CA ALA A 86 -15.69 -2.99 -10.19
C ALA A 86 -16.28 -3.89 -11.29
N LEU A 87 -17.19 -4.78 -10.93
CA LEU A 87 -17.96 -5.61 -11.86
C LEU A 87 -19.38 -5.07 -12.07
N ASP A 88 -19.86 -4.25 -11.13
CA ASP A 88 -21.16 -3.57 -11.19
C ASP A 88 -21.03 -2.13 -10.67
N ILE A 89 -21.87 -1.20 -11.15
CA ILE A 89 -21.88 0.19 -10.69
C ILE A 89 -22.10 0.32 -9.17
N LYS A 90 -22.80 -0.63 -8.55
CA LYS A 90 -23.04 -0.70 -7.10
C LYS A 90 -21.76 -0.97 -6.30
N ASP A 91 -20.71 -1.50 -6.92
CA ASP A 91 -19.43 -1.73 -6.24
C ASP A 91 -18.80 -0.42 -5.75
N TYR A 92 -19.12 0.71 -6.38
CA TYR A 92 -18.71 2.02 -5.91
C TYR A 92 -19.16 2.28 -4.46
N GLY A 93 -20.38 1.87 -4.09
CA GLY A 93 -20.94 2.08 -2.75
C GLY A 93 -20.19 1.30 -1.65
N LYS A 94 -19.59 0.15 -1.99
CA LYS A 94 -18.81 -0.66 -1.03
C LYS A 94 -17.55 0.05 -0.55
N HIS A 95 -16.96 0.91 -1.39
CA HIS A 95 -15.83 1.74 -1.00
C HIS A 95 -16.22 2.72 0.11
N PHE A 96 -17.31 3.47 -0.05
CA PHE A 96 -17.71 4.51 0.90
C PHE A 96 -18.12 3.95 2.27
N SER A 97 -18.79 2.80 2.30
CA SER A 97 -19.18 2.15 3.56
C SER A 97 -18.00 1.55 4.32
N GLY A 98 -16.91 1.17 3.63
CA GLY A 98 -15.70 0.62 4.24
C GLY A 98 -14.75 1.67 4.84
N TYR A 99 -14.96 2.96 4.58
CA TYR A 99 -14.16 4.08 5.13
C TYR A 99 -14.78 4.72 6.39
N GLY A 100 -15.77 4.08 7.01
CA GLY A 100 -16.48 4.58 8.19
C GLY A 100 -15.55 4.87 9.38
N THR A 101 -15.40 6.16 9.70
CA THR A 101 -14.69 6.75 10.86
C THR A 101 -13.32 6.18 11.19
N PHE A 102 -12.30 6.65 10.49
CA PHE A 102 -10.91 6.58 10.97
C PHE A 102 -10.74 7.54 12.15
N SER A 103 -10.67 7.00 13.37
CA SER A 103 -10.17 7.77 14.50
C SER A 103 -8.68 8.02 14.30
N SER A 104 -8.30 9.28 14.08
CA SER A 104 -6.93 9.72 14.32
C SER A 104 -6.59 9.34 15.76
N LYS A 105 -5.57 8.50 15.95
CA LYS A 105 -4.76 8.63 17.16
C LYS A 105 -3.79 9.79 16.97
#